data_AF-A0A6B2JLK4-F1
#
_entry.id   AF-A0A6B2JLK4-F1
#
_cell.length_a   1.000
_cell.length_b   1.000
_cell.length_c   1.000
_cell.angle_alpha   90.00
_cell.angle_beta   90.00
_cell.angle_gamma   90.00
#
_symmetry.space_group_name_H-M   'P 1'
#
loop_
_entity.id
_entity.type
_entity.pdbx_description
1 polymer ?
#
loop_
_entity_poly.entity_id
_entity_poly.type
_entity_poly.pdbx_seq_one_letter_code
_entity_poly.pdbx_strand_id
1 'polypeptide(L)'
;MSSFETARAIIGNDPSIISQIQVRFGAGFEPNFENWIDTPKLRVALGRTAKEKNWFKRQDFGAEWASAIAACLENSDIRESDLAQQLKSLRKWIDHV
;
A
#
# COMPACT_ATOMS: atom_id res chain seq x y z
N MET A 1 -5.30 3.19 -9.15
CA MET A 1 -5.91 2.53 -7.98
C MET A 1 -4.86 2.50 -6.89
N SER A 2 -5.16 3.02 -5.70
CA SER A 2 -4.20 3.07 -4.59
C SER A 2 -4.00 1.68 -3.97
N SER A 3 -2.89 1.51 -3.24
CA SER A 3 -2.63 0.26 -2.49
C SER A 3 -3.72 -0.04 -1.45
N PHE A 4 -4.37 0.99 -0.90
CA PHE A 4 -5.50 0.82 0.01
C PHE A 4 -6.77 0.33 -0.71
N GLU A 5 -7.10 0.90 -1.87
CA GLU A 5 -8.23 0.41 -2.70
C GLU A 5 -8.03 -1.04 -3.13
N THR A 6 -6.79 -1.40 -3.46
CA THR A 6 -6.41 -2.77 -3.81
C THR A 6 -6.61 -3.71 -2.60
N ALA A 7 -6.21 -3.28 -1.39
CA ALA A 7 -6.46 -4.04 -0.16
C ALA A 7 -7.97 -4.29 0.05
N ARG A 8 -8.79 -3.25 -0.16
CA ARG A 8 -10.25 -3.33 -0.02
C ARG A 8 -10.86 -4.33 -1.01
N ALA A 9 -10.49 -4.23 -2.28
CA ALA A 9 -10.98 -5.12 -3.33
C ALA A 9 -10.60 -6.58 -3.07
N ILE A 10 -9.37 -6.83 -2.60
CA ILE A 10 -8.84 -8.18 -2.35
C ILE A 10 -9.43 -8.81 -1.07
N ILE A 11 -9.53 -8.03 0.01
CA ILE A 11 -9.94 -8.54 1.32
C ILE A 11 -11.48 -8.55 1.44
N GLY A 12 -12.18 -7.66 0.75
CA GLY A 12 -13.65 -7.66 0.64
C GLY A 12 -14.40 -7.36 1.94
N ASN A 13 -13.73 -6.81 2.96
CA ASN A 13 -14.30 -6.55 4.28
C ASN A 13 -13.86 -5.19 4.83
N ASP A 14 -14.39 -4.13 4.20
CA ASP A 14 -14.09 -2.74 4.56
C ASP A 14 -14.25 -2.43 6.06
N PRO A 15 -15.32 -2.87 6.75
CA PRO A 15 -15.46 -2.64 8.19
C PRO A 15 -14.34 -3.29 9.02
N SER A 16 -13.90 -4.49 8.62
CA SER A 16 -12.77 -5.15 9.29
C SER A 16 -11.45 -4.43 9.05
N ILE A 17 -11.21 -3.93 7.83
CA ILE A 17 -9.99 -3.17 7.51
C ILE A 17 -9.93 -1.87 8.31
N ILE A 18 -11.04 -1.12 8.35
CA ILE A 18 -11.13 0.17 9.07
C ILE A 18 -10.94 -0.05 10.57
N SER A 19 -11.63 -1.04 11.15
CA SER A 19 -11.47 -1.37 12.57
C SER A 19 -10.04 -1.79 12.94
N GLN A 20 -9.35 -2.56 12.08
CA GLN A 20 -7.95 -2.94 12.31
C GLN A 20 -7.03 -1.72 12.41
N ILE A 21 -7.29 -0.67 11.63
CA ILE A 21 -6.53 0.59 11.65
C ILE A 21 -6.91 1.42 12.88
N GLN A 22 -8.21 1.58 13.15
CA GLN A 22 -8.71 2.40 14.27
C GLN A 22 -8.30 1.85 15.64
N VAL A 23 -8.38 0.54 15.86
CA VAL A 23 -7.99 -0.11 17.14
C VAL A 23 -6.54 0.22 17.51
N ARG A 24 -5.67 0.38 16.51
CA ARG A 24 -4.22 0.48 16.72
C ARG A 24 -3.68 1.90 16.67
N PHE A 25 -4.34 2.79 15.93
CA PHE A 25 -3.87 4.16 15.72
C PHE A 25 -4.79 5.23 16.35
N GLY A 26 -5.88 4.81 16.99
CA GLY A 26 -6.72 5.60 17.89
C GLY A 26 -8.10 5.96 17.33
N ALA A 27 -9.05 6.22 18.24
CA ALA A 27 -10.32 6.88 17.91
C ALA A 27 -10.02 8.31 17.44
N GLY A 28 -10.35 8.61 16.19
CA GLY A 28 -9.98 9.86 15.53
C GLY A 28 -9.63 9.71 14.05
N PHE A 29 -9.48 8.47 13.58
CA PHE A 29 -9.60 8.18 12.16
C PHE A 29 -11.06 8.18 11.76
N GLU A 30 -11.38 9.06 10.82
CA GLU A 30 -12.68 9.18 10.17
C GLU A 30 -13.23 7.79 9.77
N PRO A 31 -14.42 7.38 10.25
CA PRO A 31 -14.96 6.05 9.97
C PRO A 31 -15.26 5.80 8.50
N ASN A 32 -15.61 6.84 7.76
CA ASN A 32 -15.79 6.72 6.31
C ASN A 32 -14.45 6.95 5.61
N PHE A 33 -13.86 5.89 5.05
CA PHE A 33 -12.58 6.00 4.34
C PHE A 33 -12.63 6.94 3.12
N GLU A 34 -13.80 7.22 2.56
CA GLU A 34 -13.97 8.19 1.46
C GLU A 34 -13.61 9.62 1.89
N ASN A 35 -13.70 9.89 3.20
CA ASN A 35 -13.38 11.18 3.80
C ASN A 35 -11.94 11.24 4.33
N TRP A 36 -11.12 10.21 4.08
CA TRP A 36 -9.75 10.19 4.57
C TRP A 36 -8.89 11.22 3.88
N ILE A 37 -8.33 12.11 4.70
CA ILE A 37 -7.31 13.07 4.26
C ILE A 37 -5.96 12.38 4.29
N ASP A 38 -5.24 12.45 3.18
CA ASP A 38 -3.89 11.94 3.09
C ASP A 38 -2.96 12.72 4.04
N THR A 39 -2.52 12.05 5.10
CA THR A 39 -1.63 12.61 6.12
C THR A 39 -0.52 11.63 6.44
N PRO A 40 0.66 12.11 6.90
CA PRO A 40 1.74 11.22 7.33
C PRO A 40 1.29 10.19 8.38
N LYS A 41 0.42 10.60 9.32
CA LYS A 41 -0.16 9.73 10.34
C LYS A 41 -1.00 8.60 9.73
N LEU A 42 -1.84 8.91 8.74
CA LEU A 42 -2.65 7.92 8.04
C LEU A 42 -1.78 6.94 7.24
N ARG A 43 -0.79 7.43 6.49
CA ARG A 43 0.15 6.59 5.73
C ARG A 43 0.89 5.60 6.63
N VAL A 44 1.36 6.06 7.80
CA VAL A 44 2.04 5.20 8.79
C VAL A 44 1.09 4.15 9.36
N ALA A 45 -0.15 4.54 9.68
CA ALA A 45 -1.17 3.63 10.19
C ALA A 45 -1.50 2.52 9.18
N LEU A 46 -1.68 2.88 7.92
CA LEU A 46 -1.92 1.94 6.82
C LEU A 46 -0.73 0.99 6.62
N GLY A 47 0.48 1.51 6.49
CA GLY A 47 1.67 0.69 6.26
C GLY A 47 1.94 -0.32 7.38
N ARG A 48 1.78 0.10 8.64
CA ARG A 48 1.94 -0.81 9.79
C ARG A 48 0.86 -1.89 9.82
N THR A 49 -0.41 -1.49 9.66
CA THR A 49 -1.53 -2.45 9.62
C THR A 49 -1.32 -3.47 8.51
N ALA A 50 -0.96 -3.02 7.31
CA ALA A 50 -0.73 -3.88 6.16
C ALA A 50 0.39 -4.91 6.39
N LYS A 51 1.49 -4.48 7.03
CA LYS A 51 2.60 -5.36 7.41
C LYS A 51 2.18 -6.43 8.42
N GLU A 52 1.48 -6.04 9.46
CA GLU A 52 1.10 -6.92 10.58
C GLU A 52 -0.01 -7.90 10.20
N LYS A 53 -0.92 -7.46 9.34
CA LYS A 53 -2.06 -8.24 8.84
C LYS A 53 -1.74 -8.96 7.54
N ASN A 54 -0.47 -8.93 7.12
CA ASN A 54 0.06 -9.65 5.97
C ASN A 54 -0.69 -9.38 4.66
N TRP A 55 -1.16 -8.14 4.45
CA TRP A 55 -1.92 -7.77 3.24
C TRP A 55 -1.15 -8.13 1.96
N PHE A 56 0.17 -7.95 1.99
CA PHE A 56 1.07 -8.19 0.85
C PHE A 56 1.65 -9.60 0.75
N LYS A 57 1.37 -10.52 1.70
CA LYS A 57 1.99 -11.86 1.70
C LYS A 57 1.13 -12.93 1.04
N ARG A 58 -0.04 -12.58 0.53
CA ARG A 58 -0.89 -13.51 -0.21
C ARG A 58 -0.41 -13.61 -1.65
N GLN A 59 0.23 -14.72 -1.99
CA GLN A 59 0.73 -14.99 -3.34
C GLN A 59 -0.39 -14.99 -4.38
N ASP A 60 -1.60 -15.41 -4.00
CA ASP A 60 -2.80 -15.41 -4.84
C ASP A 60 -3.14 -14.04 -5.44
N PHE A 61 -2.64 -12.95 -4.85
CA PHE A 61 -2.86 -11.58 -5.29
C PHE A 61 -1.57 -10.82 -5.62
N GLY A 62 -0.47 -11.55 -5.81
CA GLY A 62 0.83 -10.95 -6.05
C GLY A 62 0.87 -10.07 -7.31
N ALA A 63 0.14 -10.48 -8.35
CA ALA A 63 0.05 -9.73 -9.61
C ALA A 63 -0.70 -8.41 -9.43
N GLU A 64 -1.85 -8.44 -8.75
CA GLU A 64 -2.67 -7.27 -8.44
C GLU A 64 -1.91 -6.28 -7.57
N TRP A 65 -1.19 -6.79 -6.56
CA TRP A 65 -0.32 -5.96 -5.73
C TRP A 65 0.82 -5.33 -6.52
N ALA A 66 1.48 -6.10 -7.40
CA ALA A 66 2.54 -5.59 -8.25
C ALA A 66 2.02 -4.48 -9.18
N SER A 67 0.86 -4.67 -9.82
CA SER A 67 0.23 -3.66 -10.68
C SER A 67 -0.14 -2.39 -9.91
N ALA A 68 -0.72 -2.51 -8.72
CA ALA A 68 -1.09 -1.36 -7.90
C ALA A 68 0.13 -0.55 -7.45
N ILE A 69 1.21 -1.24 -7.05
CA ILE A 69 2.46 -0.59 -6.62
C ILE A 69 3.21 0.01 -7.81
N ALA A 70 3.23 -0.67 -8.96
CA ALA A 70 3.91 -0.19 -10.15
C ALA A 70 3.40 1.19 -10.60
N ALA A 71 2.08 1.42 -10.53
CA ALA A 71 1.50 2.73 -10.83
C ALA A 71 2.01 3.84 -9.91
N CYS A 72 2.36 3.53 -8.65
CA CYS A 72 2.96 4.51 -7.74
C CYS A 72 4.39 4.88 -8.14
N LEU A 73 5.13 4.01 -8.84
CA LEU A 73 6.49 4.29 -9.30
C LEU A 73 6.54 5.31 -10.45
N GLU A 74 5.41 5.57 -11.11
CA GLU A 74 5.30 6.59 -12.17
C GLU A 74 5.22 8.01 -11.61
N ASN A 75 4.89 8.18 -10.33
CA ASN A 75 4.88 9.47 -9.64
C ASN A 75 6.30 10.09 -9.66
N SER A 76 6.41 11.37 -10.05
CA SER A 76 7.70 12.08 -10.19
C SER A 76 8.55 12.03 -8.93
N ASP A 77 7.94 12.23 -7.76
CA ASP A 77 8.64 12.29 -6.47
C ASP A 77 9.24 10.93 -6.11
N ILE A 78 8.56 9.85 -6.49
CA ILE A 78 9.04 8.48 -6.28
C ILE A 78 10.05 8.11 -7.37
N ARG A 79 9.80 8.49 -8.62
CA ARG A 79 10.64 8.16 -9.78
C ARG A 79 12.06 8.72 -9.66
N GLU A 80 12.19 9.87 -9.00
CA GLU A 80 13.47 10.53 -8.71
C GLU A 80 14.10 10.07 -7.40
N SER A 81 13.38 9.31 -6.57
CA SER A 81 13.91 8.77 -5.33
C SER A 81 15.00 7.72 -5.55
N ASP A 82 15.91 7.60 -4.57
CA ASP A 82 16.93 6.56 -4.54
C ASP A 82 16.32 5.15 -4.67
N LEU A 83 15.16 4.92 -4.04
CA LEU A 83 14.44 3.66 -4.14
C LEU A 83 14.09 3.29 -5.58
N ALA A 84 13.58 4.23 -6.38
CA ALA A 84 13.25 3.95 -7.77
C ALA A 84 14.50 3.66 -8.62
N GLN A 85 15.63 4.30 -8.32
CA GLN A 85 16.90 4.02 -9.00
C GLN A 85 17.43 2.62 -8.65
N GLN A 86 17.33 2.22 -7.38
CA GLN A 86 17.71 0.87 -6.94
C GLN A 86 16.81 -0.21 -7.58
N LEU A 87 15.50 0.00 -7.63
CA LEU A 87 14.56 -0.92 -8.29
C LEU A 87 14.85 -1.06 -9.79
N LYS A 88 15.16 0.04 -10.49
CA LYS A 88 15.58 -0.01 -11.90
C LYS A 88 16.88 -0.79 -12.07
N SER A 89 17.84 -0.61 -11.16
CA SER A 89 19.13 -1.30 -11.20
C SER A 89 18.97 -2.80 -10.97
N LEU A 90 18.13 -3.18 -10.00
CA LEU A 90 17.75 -4.58 -9.76
C LEU A 90 17.08 -5.18 -10.99
N ARG A 91 16.14 -4.47 -11.61
CA ARG A 91 15.45 -4.96 -12.82
C ARG A 91 16.43 -5.18 -13.97
N LYS A 92 17.33 -4.22 -14.22
CA LYS A 92 18.39 -4.37 -15.23
C LYS A 92 19.25 -5.60 -14.96
N TRP A 93 19.65 -5.84 -13.70
CA TRP A 93 20.42 -7.04 -13.35
C TRP A 93 19.64 -8.31 -13.67
N ILE A 94 18.37 -8.42 -13.25
CA ILE A 94 17.51 -9.59 -13.55
C ILE A 94 17.41 -9.86 -15.05
N ASP A 95 17.25 -8.80 -15.86
CA ASP A 95 17.09 -8.94 -17.31
C ASP A 95 18.41 -9.35 -18.02
N HIS A 96 19.55 -9.26 -17.35
CA HIS A 96 20.89 -9.59 -17.89
C HIS A 96 21.55 -10.81 -17.19
N VAL A 97 20.80 -11.54 -16.36
CA VAL A 97 21.19 -12.86 -15.81
C VAL A 97 20.44 -13.93 -16.56
#